data_AF-A0A418SG32-F1
#
_entry.id   AF-A0A418SG32-F1
#
_cell.length_a   1.000
_cell.length_b   1.000
_cell.length_c   1.000
_cell.angle_alpha   90.00
_cell.angle_beta   90.00
_cell.angle_gamma   90.00
#
_symmetry.space_group_name_H-M   'P 1'
#
loop_
_entity.id
_entity.type
_entity.pdbx_description
1 polymer ?
#
loop_
_entity_poly.entity_id
_entity_poly.type
_entity_poly.pdbx_seq_one_letter_code
_entity_poly.pdbx_strand_id
1 'polypeptide(L)'
;MAEAKFIPVTVLKRDPFSETITGHLSDAPDRKLALRKLDDLPMWSRPIARFLARREVRGLRAVNGITGCPELIRYDRVGILRDWSEGTPLQLARPSEAAFYHDAKRLLREMRRRGVTHNDIAKPQNWLMRPDGGAAVIDFQLASVHRRQGRMFRIMAREDLRHLLKQKRSFAPDLLTPAELAMLDQKALPSRIWMATGKRLYNFITRRLFDWSDGEGTEDRHETDGAEIARLLQTDPRVSDHALASFALPGKGVGLYTFAETNISQDDLRALIPETLSERVQPVARMPRHADGSPRTDLLALIAANRLDELELACDRDPDLGPMLAPLIAGRQNLTDRILRR
;
A
#
# COMPACT_ATOMS: atom_id res chain seq x y z
N MET A 1 17.30 -19.54 25.90
CA MET A 1 16.56 -20.03 24.71
C MET A 1 17.05 -19.20 23.53
N ALA A 2 17.54 -19.83 22.45
CA ALA A 2 17.94 -19.10 21.26
C ALA A 2 16.71 -18.42 20.65
N GLU A 3 16.81 -17.12 20.34
CA GLU A 3 15.73 -16.38 19.70
C GLU A 3 15.51 -16.95 18.29
N ALA A 4 14.27 -17.34 17.97
CA ALA A 4 13.95 -17.96 16.70
C ALA A 4 14.34 -17.04 15.52
N LYS A 5 14.94 -17.63 14.48
CA LYS A 5 15.49 -16.87 13.35
C LYS A 5 14.35 -16.54 12.39
N PHE A 6 14.27 -15.28 11.95
CA PHE A 6 13.37 -14.87 10.87
C PHE A 6 13.89 -15.37 9.52
N ILE A 7 13.04 -16.08 8.78
CA ILE A 7 13.30 -16.60 7.44
C ILE A 7 12.55 -15.69 6.44
N PRO A 8 13.26 -14.89 5.64
CA PRO A 8 12.63 -14.01 4.66
C PRO A 8 12.08 -14.80 3.47
N VAL A 9 10.91 -14.42 2.98
CA VAL A 9 10.22 -15.07 1.85
C VAL A 9 10.05 -14.10 0.69
N THR A 10 9.56 -12.88 0.93
CA THR A 10 9.29 -11.91 -0.16
C THR A 10 9.63 -10.49 0.27
N VAL A 11 10.29 -9.73 -0.59
CA VAL A 11 10.55 -8.30 -0.39
C VAL A 11 9.41 -7.49 -1.01
N LEU A 12 8.60 -6.86 -0.16
CA LEU A 12 7.45 -6.06 -0.60
C LEU A 12 7.88 -4.66 -1.08
N LYS A 13 8.77 -4.01 -0.34
CA LYS A 13 9.18 -2.63 -0.62
C LYS A 13 10.58 -2.37 -0.10
N ARG A 14 11.37 -1.58 -0.83
CA ARG A 14 12.62 -0.99 -0.34
C ARG A 14 12.57 0.52 -0.55
N ASP A 15 13.10 1.29 0.38
CA ASP A 15 13.29 2.73 0.24
C ASP A 15 14.51 3.16 1.08
N PRO A 16 15.00 4.41 0.95
CA PRO A 16 16.17 4.85 1.71
C PRO A 16 16.00 4.82 3.23
N PHE A 17 14.78 4.65 3.75
CA PHE A 17 14.45 4.66 5.18
C PHE A 17 14.07 3.27 5.72
N SER A 18 13.72 2.30 4.89
CA SER A 18 13.42 0.93 5.30
C SER A 18 13.27 -0.06 4.13
N GLU A 19 13.42 -1.34 4.44
CA GLU A 19 13.02 -2.46 3.58
C GLU A 19 11.94 -3.28 4.29
N THR A 20 10.82 -3.57 3.62
CA THR A 20 9.71 -4.35 4.15
C THR A 20 9.73 -5.74 3.51
N ILE A 21 9.85 -6.75 4.35
CA ILE A 21 10.04 -8.16 3.97
C ILE A 21 8.99 -8.99 4.69
N THR A 22 8.29 -9.88 3.98
CA THR A 22 7.45 -10.91 4.58
C THR A 22 8.25 -12.19 4.78
N GLY A 23 7.88 -12.96 5.79
CA GLY A 23 8.54 -14.21 6.13
C GLY A 23 7.89 -14.86 7.33
N HIS A 24 8.60 -15.78 7.97
CA HIS A 24 8.13 -16.49 9.15
C HIS A 24 9.29 -16.71 10.13
N LEU A 25 9.00 -17.21 11.33
CA LEU A 25 10.06 -17.66 12.24
C LEU A 25 10.43 -19.11 11.93
N SER A 26 11.67 -19.48 12.23
CA SER A 26 12.20 -20.83 12.00
C SER A 26 11.45 -21.92 12.75
N ASP A 27 10.85 -21.58 13.90
CA ASP A 27 10.08 -22.48 14.77
C ASP A 27 8.56 -22.37 14.56
N ALA A 28 8.09 -21.44 13.72
CA ALA A 28 6.69 -21.21 13.41
C ALA A 28 6.50 -20.88 11.92
N PRO A 29 6.66 -21.87 11.01
CA PRO A 29 6.57 -21.65 9.58
C PRO A 29 5.19 -21.17 9.11
N ASP A 30 4.13 -21.57 9.82
CA ASP A 30 2.76 -21.21 9.47
C ASP A 30 2.40 -19.78 9.89
N ARG A 31 3.20 -19.14 10.75
CA ARG A 31 2.95 -17.78 11.21
C ARG A 31 3.65 -16.78 10.29
N LYS A 32 2.86 -16.16 9.41
CA LYS A 32 3.34 -15.08 8.54
C LYS A 32 3.60 -13.80 9.33
N LEU A 33 4.76 -13.20 9.07
CA LEU A 33 5.24 -11.99 9.74
C LEU A 33 5.74 -10.97 8.72
N ALA A 34 5.74 -9.70 9.11
CA ALA A 34 6.37 -8.62 8.37
C ALA A 34 7.55 -8.03 9.15
N LEU A 35 8.72 -8.02 8.53
CA LEU A 35 9.92 -7.35 9.01
C LEU A 35 10.11 -6.03 8.25
N ARG A 36 10.07 -4.91 8.97
CA ARG A 36 10.61 -3.64 8.51
C ARG A 36 12.08 -3.55 8.91
N LYS A 37 12.97 -3.92 8.00
CA LYS A 37 14.43 -3.94 8.15
C LYS A 37 15.02 -2.53 8.04
N LEU A 38 15.97 -2.23 8.93
CA LEU A 38 16.57 -0.91 9.16
C LEU A 38 18.10 -0.96 9.31
N ASP A 39 18.72 -2.13 9.24
CA ASP A 39 20.16 -2.35 9.43
C ASP A 39 20.99 -2.04 8.17
N ASP A 40 20.44 -2.26 6.98
CA ASP A 40 21.07 -1.98 5.67
C ASP A 40 20.60 -0.66 5.04
N LEU A 41 20.67 0.42 5.82
CA LEU A 41 20.30 1.76 5.36
C LEU A 41 21.52 2.67 5.11
N PRO A 42 21.44 3.59 4.12
CA PRO A 42 22.44 4.63 3.92
C PRO A 42 22.76 5.40 5.21
N MET A 43 24.03 5.74 5.42
CA MET A 43 24.48 6.36 6.68
C MET A 43 23.70 7.64 7.04
N TRP A 44 23.34 8.44 6.03
CA TRP A 44 22.60 9.69 6.23
C TRP A 44 21.15 9.47 6.69
N SER A 45 20.50 8.35 6.31
CA SER A 45 19.08 8.12 6.58
C SER A 45 18.84 7.45 7.92
N ARG A 46 19.84 6.73 8.45
CA ARG A 46 19.80 6.01 9.73
C ARG A 46 19.21 6.80 10.90
N PRO A 47 19.60 8.06 11.20
CA PRO A 47 19.03 8.78 12.34
C PRO A 47 17.53 9.04 12.17
N ILE A 48 17.09 9.40 10.96
CA ILE A 48 15.69 9.66 10.64
C ILE A 48 14.88 8.36 10.66
N ALA A 49 15.38 7.30 10.02
CA ALA A 49 14.76 5.98 10.02
C ALA A 49 14.58 5.43 11.44
N ARG A 50 15.58 5.57 12.31
CA ARG A 50 15.48 5.20 13.73
C ARG A 50 14.46 6.03 14.49
N PHE A 51 14.34 7.32 14.21
CA PHE A 51 13.33 8.17 14.83
C PHE A 51 11.91 7.74 14.41
N LEU A 52 11.68 7.53 13.11
CA LEU A 52 10.40 7.04 12.59
C LEU A 52 10.04 5.66 13.13
N ALA A 53 11.02 4.75 13.18
CA ALA A 53 10.86 3.42 13.75
C ALA A 53 10.45 3.47 15.23
N ARG A 54 11.07 4.34 16.05
CA ARG A 54 10.68 4.52 17.45
C ARG A 54 9.25 5.03 17.61
N ARG A 55 8.78 5.90 16.70
CA ARG A 55 7.39 6.37 16.69
C ARG A 55 6.43 5.24 16.36
N GLU A 56 6.73 4.47 15.31
CA GLU A 56 5.95 3.30 14.91
C GLU A 56 5.87 2.27 16.05
N VAL A 57 7.01 1.91 16.65
CA VAL A 57 7.07 0.99 17.80
C VAL A 57 6.24 1.49 18.98
N ARG A 58 6.26 2.79 19.26
CA ARG A 58 5.41 3.37 20.31
C ARG A 58 3.93 3.22 19.98
N GLY A 59 3.55 3.45 18.72
CA GLY A 59 2.19 3.23 18.22
C GLY A 59 1.76 1.77 18.36
N LEU A 60 2.55 0.84 17.82
CA LEU A 60 2.30 -0.60 17.86
C LEU A 60 2.18 -1.13 19.30
N ARG A 61 3.09 -0.73 20.20
CA ARG A 61 2.99 -1.08 21.62
C ARG A 61 1.71 -0.57 22.26
N ALA A 62 1.29 0.65 21.92
CA ALA A 62 0.08 1.22 22.47
C ALA A 62 -1.18 0.48 21.98
N VAL A 63 -1.21 -0.01 20.73
CA VAL A 63 -2.37 -0.73 20.18
C VAL A 63 -2.33 -2.25 20.38
N ASN A 64 -1.29 -2.78 21.05
CA ASN A 64 -1.10 -4.22 21.24
C ASN A 64 -2.34 -4.90 21.87
N GLY A 65 -2.83 -5.97 21.26
CA GLY A 65 -4.03 -6.68 21.72
C GLY A 65 -5.38 -6.02 21.36
N ILE A 66 -5.38 -4.98 20.50
CA ILE A 66 -6.61 -4.55 19.81
C ILE A 66 -6.82 -5.48 18.62
N THR A 67 -7.92 -6.21 18.58
CA THR A 67 -8.30 -7.02 17.40
C THR A 67 -8.42 -6.13 16.17
N GLY A 68 -7.69 -6.48 15.11
CA GLY A 68 -7.58 -5.71 13.87
C GLY A 68 -6.37 -4.77 13.79
N CYS A 69 -5.52 -4.71 14.83
CA CYS A 69 -4.23 -4.03 14.77
C CYS A 69 -3.08 -5.05 14.76
N PRO A 70 -1.95 -4.76 14.08
CA PRO A 70 -0.78 -5.63 14.08
C PRO A 70 -0.11 -5.70 15.46
N GLU A 71 0.31 -6.90 15.85
CA GLU A 71 1.08 -7.14 17.07
C GLU A 71 2.57 -6.83 16.84
N LEU A 72 3.20 -6.11 17.77
CA LEU A 72 4.66 -5.95 17.75
C LEU A 72 5.32 -7.19 18.36
N ILE A 73 6.01 -7.96 17.54
CA ILE A 73 6.73 -9.17 18.00
C ILE A 73 8.10 -8.78 18.56
N ARG A 74 8.86 -7.99 17.81
CA ARG A 74 10.23 -7.62 18.18
C ARG A 74 10.63 -6.25 17.64
N TYR A 75 11.46 -5.55 18.40
CA TYR A 75 12.16 -4.36 17.94
C TYR A 75 13.62 -4.40 18.39
N ASP A 76 14.54 -4.46 17.44
CA ASP A 76 15.98 -4.58 17.69
C ASP A 76 16.82 -3.78 16.68
N ARG A 77 18.11 -4.12 16.53
CA ARG A 77 19.01 -3.47 15.57
C ARG A 77 18.67 -3.80 14.11
N VAL A 78 18.08 -4.96 13.84
CA VAL A 78 17.67 -5.39 12.51
C VAL A 78 16.46 -4.59 12.08
N GLY A 79 15.49 -4.40 12.95
CA GLY A 79 14.32 -3.57 12.65
C GLY A 79 13.10 -3.85 13.51
N ILE A 80 11.92 -3.68 12.90
CA ILE A 80 10.61 -3.90 13.54
C ILE A 80 10.00 -5.17 12.93
N LEU A 81 9.86 -6.22 13.74
CA LEU A 81 9.13 -7.42 13.39
C LEU A 81 7.73 -7.35 13.98
N ARG A 82 6.73 -7.52 13.13
CA ARG A 82 5.31 -7.48 13.51
C ARG A 82 4.55 -8.62 12.84
N ASP A 83 3.39 -8.90 13.38
CA ASP A 83 2.46 -9.87 12.80
C ASP A 83 2.01 -9.42 11.40
N TRP A 84 1.77 -10.39 10.52
CA TRP A 84 1.12 -10.11 9.24
C TRP A 84 -0.37 -9.91 9.46
N SER A 85 -0.88 -8.73 9.15
CA SER A 85 -2.32 -8.48 9.19
C SER A 85 -2.98 -9.14 7.98
N GLU A 86 -3.70 -10.22 8.21
CA GLU A 86 -4.53 -10.85 7.18
C GLU A 86 -5.71 -9.97 6.80
N GLY A 87 -6.07 -10.01 5.52
CA GLY A 87 -7.24 -9.35 4.99
C GLY A 87 -7.00 -8.71 3.64
N THR A 88 -8.10 -8.41 2.96
CA THR A 88 -8.07 -7.78 1.63
C THR A 88 -8.13 -6.26 1.80
N PRO A 89 -7.26 -5.48 1.13
CA PRO A 89 -7.37 -4.03 1.15
C PRO A 89 -8.71 -3.52 0.67
N LEU A 90 -9.12 -2.39 1.24
CA LEU A 90 -10.47 -1.84 1.04
C LEU A 90 -10.81 -1.55 -0.43
N GLN A 91 -9.81 -1.20 -1.24
CA GLN A 91 -9.98 -0.94 -2.68
C GLN A 91 -10.52 -2.16 -3.43
N LEU A 92 -10.11 -3.35 -3.01
CA LEU A 92 -10.53 -4.62 -3.60
C LEU A 92 -11.75 -5.19 -2.88
N ALA A 93 -11.77 -5.11 -1.55
CA ALA A 93 -12.85 -5.67 -0.73
C ALA A 93 -14.18 -4.94 -0.91
N ARG A 94 -14.14 -3.62 -1.19
CA ARG A 94 -15.30 -2.74 -1.43
C ARG A 94 -16.52 -3.08 -0.54
N PRO A 95 -16.37 -3.05 0.81
CA PRO A 95 -17.40 -3.56 1.71
C PRO A 95 -18.68 -2.71 1.64
N SER A 96 -19.77 -3.38 1.31
CA SER A 96 -21.14 -2.83 1.28
C SER A 96 -21.89 -3.03 2.58
N GLU A 97 -21.37 -3.85 3.51
CA GLU A 97 -22.08 -4.27 4.72
C GLU A 97 -21.83 -3.37 5.93
N ALA A 98 -22.86 -3.16 6.74
CA ALA A 98 -22.78 -2.31 7.93
C ALA A 98 -21.82 -2.85 9.01
N ALA A 99 -21.71 -4.18 9.11
CA ALA A 99 -20.87 -4.86 10.10
C ALA A 99 -19.40 -4.41 10.03
N PHE A 100 -18.84 -4.29 8.82
CA PHE A 100 -17.49 -3.79 8.61
C PHE A 100 -17.29 -2.39 9.19
N TYR A 101 -18.20 -1.45 8.90
CA TYR A 101 -18.09 -0.07 9.37
C TYR A 101 -18.34 0.06 10.87
N HIS A 102 -19.14 -0.82 11.46
CA HIS A 102 -19.27 -0.91 12.92
C HIS A 102 -17.97 -1.36 13.57
N ASP A 103 -17.31 -2.39 13.03
CA ASP A 103 -16.03 -2.88 13.52
C ASP A 103 -14.91 -1.85 13.31
N ALA A 104 -14.86 -1.19 12.16
CA ALA A 104 -13.91 -0.11 11.88
C ALA A 104 -14.06 1.06 12.87
N LYS A 105 -15.30 1.48 13.17
CA LYS A 105 -15.56 2.51 14.20
C LYS A 105 -15.18 2.05 15.61
N ARG A 106 -15.39 0.76 15.94
CA ARG A 106 -14.90 0.17 17.21
C ARG A 106 -13.39 0.29 17.29
N LEU A 107 -12.67 -0.11 16.24
CA LEU A 107 -11.20 -0.07 16.18
C LEU A 107 -10.68 1.36 16.39
N LEU A 108 -11.24 2.37 15.70
CA LEU A 108 -10.87 3.78 15.92
C LEU A 108 -11.13 4.25 17.36
N ARG A 109 -12.24 3.82 17.97
CA ARG A 109 -12.56 4.15 19.37
C ARG A 109 -11.57 3.52 20.34
N GLU A 110 -11.15 2.28 20.12
CA GLU A 110 -10.19 1.60 20.98
C GLU A 110 -8.80 2.22 20.88
N MET A 111 -8.31 2.51 19.67
CA MET A 111 -7.07 3.27 19.48
C MET A 111 -7.12 4.62 20.19
N ARG A 112 -8.23 5.35 20.03
CA ARG A 112 -8.45 6.63 20.70
C ARG A 112 -8.43 6.51 22.24
N ARG A 113 -9.04 5.46 22.81
CA ARG A 113 -9.00 5.23 24.27
C ARG A 113 -7.57 5.06 24.78
N ARG A 114 -6.70 4.46 23.97
CA ARG A 114 -5.27 4.30 24.25
C ARG A 114 -4.41 5.52 23.88
N GLY A 115 -5.05 6.64 23.52
CA GLY A 115 -4.37 7.87 23.16
C GLY A 115 -3.69 7.82 21.79
N VAL A 116 -4.08 6.89 20.92
CA VAL A 116 -3.48 6.69 19.59
C VAL A 116 -4.35 7.34 18.52
N THR A 117 -3.72 8.09 17.62
CA THR A 117 -4.28 8.53 16.33
C THR A 117 -3.41 7.98 15.21
N HIS A 118 -4.03 7.43 14.17
CA HIS A 118 -3.31 6.73 13.10
C HIS A 118 -2.75 7.70 12.06
N ASN A 119 -3.52 8.75 11.71
CA ASN A 119 -3.15 9.84 10.81
C ASN A 119 -2.87 9.45 9.34
N ASP A 120 -2.96 8.18 8.95
CA ASP A 120 -2.74 7.71 7.56
C ASP A 120 -3.85 6.78 7.04
N ILE A 121 -4.97 6.67 7.76
CA ILE A 121 -6.13 5.84 7.34
C ILE A 121 -7.00 6.50 6.25
N ALA A 122 -6.53 7.61 5.68
CA ALA A 122 -7.12 8.20 4.49
C ALA A 122 -6.90 7.32 3.25
N LYS A 123 -5.79 6.58 3.20
CA LYS A 123 -5.50 5.64 2.11
C LYS A 123 -6.35 4.38 2.32
N PRO A 124 -7.20 4.00 1.36
CA PRO A 124 -8.00 2.78 1.50
C PRO A 124 -7.13 1.51 1.59
N GLN A 125 -5.89 1.56 1.09
CA GLN A 125 -4.89 0.50 1.22
C GLN A 125 -4.51 0.17 2.67
N ASN A 126 -4.62 1.15 3.59
CA ASN A 126 -4.29 0.97 5.00
C ASN A 126 -5.44 0.33 5.80
N TRP A 127 -6.61 0.13 5.17
CA TRP A 127 -7.72 -0.63 5.72
C TRP A 127 -7.77 -2.00 5.07
N LEU A 128 -7.88 -3.03 5.88
CA LEU A 128 -8.11 -4.40 5.44
C LEU A 128 -9.48 -4.88 5.91
N MET A 129 -10.17 -5.63 5.06
CA MET A 129 -11.29 -6.47 5.45
C MET A 129 -10.73 -7.86 5.74
N ARG A 130 -10.81 -8.26 7.01
CA ARG A 130 -10.39 -9.57 7.51
C ARG A 130 -11.30 -10.67 6.92
N PRO A 131 -10.85 -11.94 6.90
CA PRO A 131 -11.66 -13.05 6.39
C PRO A 131 -13.02 -13.21 7.10
N ASP A 132 -13.12 -12.82 8.37
CA ASP A 132 -14.36 -12.82 9.16
C ASP A 132 -15.30 -11.63 8.83
N GLY A 133 -14.95 -10.80 7.84
CA GLY A 133 -15.66 -9.58 7.47
C GLY A 133 -15.38 -8.37 8.37
N GLY A 134 -14.56 -8.54 9.40
CA GLY A 134 -14.16 -7.48 10.31
C GLY A 134 -13.14 -6.52 9.70
N ALA A 135 -12.93 -5.39 10.36
CA ALA A 135 -11.97 -4.39 9.95
C ALA A 135 -10.60 -4.63 10.60
N ALA A 136 -9.54 -4.32 9.85
CA ALA A 136 -8.18 -4.20 10.35
C ALA A 136 -7.51 -2.98 9.74
N VAL A 137 -6.48 -2.47 10.43
CA VAL A 137 -5.64 -1.37 9.96
C VAL A 137 -4.18 -1.76 9.96
N ILE A 138 -3.45 -1.28 8.96
CA ILE A 138 -2.01 -1.48 8.83
C ILE A 138 -1.29 -0.13 8.72
N ASP A 139 0.04 -0.19 8.81
CA ASP A 139 0.94 0.96 8.64
C ASP A 139 0.82 2.05 9.74
N PHE A 140 1.41 1.77 10.90
CA PHE A 140 1.45 2.68 12.04
C PHE A 140 2.61 3.70 11.97
N GLN A 141 3.25 3.89 10.82
CA GLN A 141 4.43 4.75 10.71
C GLN A 141 4.15 6.23 11.04
N LEU A 142 2.98 6.72 10.65
CA LEU A 142 2.52 8.08 10.95
C LEU A 142 1.67 8.16 12.22
N ALA A 143 1.48 7.03 12.93
CA ALA A 143 0.71 7.02 14.16
C ALA A 143 1.36 7.93 15.22
N SER A 144 0.50 8.52 16.04
CA SER A 144 0.90 9.40 17.13
C SER A 144 0.27 8.92 18.42
N VAL A 145 1.09 8.80 19.46
CA VAL A 145 0.66 8.43 20.81
C VAL A 145 0.69 9.67 21.69
N HIS A 146 -0.46 10.03 22.24
CA HIS A 146 -0.68 11.27 22.96
C HIS A 146 -0.82 10.99 24.46
N ARG A 147 0.03 11.61 25.28
CA ARG A 147 -0.07 11.51 26.75
C ARG A 147 -1.33 12.19 27.30
N ARG A 148 -1.79 13.26 26.64
CA ARG A 148 -2.98 14.03 27.02
C ARG A 148 -3.93 14.13 25.83
N GLN A 149 -5.21 13.91 26.07
CA GLN A 149 -6.26 13.98 25.03
C GLN A 149 -6.73 15.42 24.76
N GLY A 150 -5.77 16.31 24.51
CA GLY A 150 -5.99 17.74 24.27
C GLY A 150 -6.60 18.06 22.90
N ARG A 151 -6.67 19.35 22.56
CA ARG A 151 -7.31 19.82 21.33
C ARG A 151 -6.75 19.18 20.06
N MET A 152 -5.42 19.05 19.95
CA MET A 152 -4.76 18.45 18.78
C MET A 152 -5.13 16.97 18.61
N PHE A 153 -5.09 16.20 19.70
CA PHE A 153 -5.53 14.81 19.71
C PHE A 153 -6.98 14.67 19.24
N ARG A 154 -7.89 15.51 19.75
CA ARG A 154 -9.30 15.50 19.34
C ARG A 154 -9.49 15.81 17.86
N ILE A 155 -8.70 16.72 17.31
CA ILE A 155 -8.67 17.03 15.88
C ILE A 155 -8.21 15.83 15.07
N MET A 156 -7.07 15.24 15.41
CA MET A 156 -6.51 14.08 14.69
C MET A 156 -7.45 12.88 14.75
N ALA A 157 -8.00 12.56 15.92
CA ALA A 157 -8.96 11.48 16.08
C ALA A 157 -10.28 11.73 15.30
N ARG A 158 -10.70 13.00 15.19
CA ARG A 158 -11.84 13.37 14.34
C ARG A 158 -11.52 13.16 12.86
N GLU A 159 -10.32 13.55 12.41
CA GLU A 159 -9.91 13.33 11.02
C GLU A 159 -9.78 11.86 10.69
N ASP A 160 -9.23 11.04 11.58
CA ASP A 160 -9.22 9.59 11.44
C ASP A 160 -10.63 9.03 11.18
N LEU A 161 -11.61 9.39 12.01
CA LEU A 161 -13.00 9.00 11.81
C LEU A 161 -13.56 9.54 10.48
N ARG A 162 -13.27 10.80 10.14
CA ARG A 162 -13.75 11.42 8.92
C ARG A 162 -13.21 10.72 7.67
N HIS A 163 -11.97 10.26 7.70
CA HIS A 163 -11.37 9.49 6.63
C HIS A 163 -12.07 8.15 6.44
N LEU A 164 -12.39 7.43 7.52
CA LEU A 164 -13.22 6.23 7.43
C LEU A 164 -14.59 6.53 6.80
N LEU A 165 -15.24 7.64 7.18
CA LEU A 165 -16.54 8.02 6.61
C LEU A 165 -16.47 8.37 5.12
N LYS A 166 -15.34 8.92 4.64
CA LYS A 166 -15.13 9.13 3.20
C LYS A 166 -15.07 7.80 2.46
N GLN A 167 -14.39 6.80 3.03
CA GLN A 167 -14.38 5.45 2.44
C GLN A 167 -15.77 4.83 2.44
N LYS A 168 -16.51 4.95 3.55
CA LYS A 168 -17.91 4.53 3.64
C LYS A 168 -18.77 5.17 2.56
N ARG A 169 -18.63 6.47 2.30
CA ARG A 169 -19.34 7.16 1.22
C ARG A 169 -19.02 6.59 -0.16
N SER A 170 -17.78 6.17 -0.40
CA SER A 170 -17.34 5.64 -1.69
C SER A 170 -17.82 4.21 -1.94
N PHE A 171 -17.90 3.36 -0.91
CA PHE A 171 -18.21 1.94 -1.07
C PHE A 171 -19.61 1.54 -0.60
N ALA A 172 -20.21 2.28 0.34
CA ALA A 172 -21.53 2.00 0.91
C ALA A 172 -22.28 3.30 1.25
N PRO A 173 -22.59 4.15 0.25
CA PRO A 173 -23.24 5.45 0.47
C PRO A 173 -24.58 5.32 1.20
N ASP A 174 -25.36 4.28 0.91
CA ASP A 174 -26.69 4.04 1.48
C ASP A 174 -26.65 3.75 2.99
N LEU A 175 -25.49 3.38 3.53
CA LEU A 175 -25.32 3.14 4.95
C LEU A 175 -25.03 4.41 5.75
N LEU A 176 -24.77 5.56 5.10
CA LEU A 176 -24.42 6.79 5.79
C LEU A 176 -25.58 7.34 6.61
N THR A 177 -25.31 7.65 7.88
CA THR A 177 -26.31 8.31 8.73
C THR A 177 -26.30 9.83 8.54
N PRO A 178 -27.39 10.54 8.86
CA PRO A 178 -27.42 12.01 8.79
C PRO A 178 -26.29 12.70 9.59
N ALA A 179 -25.91 12.14 10.73
CA ALA A 179 -24.79 12.67 11.53
C ALA A 179 -23.42 12.46 10.86
N GLU A 180 -23.25 11.33 10.16
CA GLU A 180 -22.03 11.05 9.38
C GLU A 180 -21.92 11.97 8.17
N LEU A 181 -23.04 12.24 7.48
CA LEU A 181 -23.12 13.22 6.39
C LEU A 181 -22.75 14.63 6.87
N ALA A 182 -23.37 15.10 7.97
CA ALA A 182 -23.04 16.40 8.56
C ALA A 182 -21.55 16.53 8.93
N MET A 183 -20.92 15.44 9.40
CA MET A 183 -19.49 15.42 9.70
C MET A 183 -18.61 15.48 8.43
N LEU A 184 -19.05 14.87 7.33
CA LEU A 184 -18.35 14.92 6.04
C LEU A 184 -18.40 16.33 5.44
N ASP A 185 -19.54 17.00 5.54
CA ASP A 185 -19.79 18.35 5.02
C ASP A 185 -19.04 19.43 5.80
N GLN A 186 -18.82 19.21 7.09
CA GLN A 186 -17.97 20.06 7.92
C GLN A 186 -16.49 19.83 7.55
N LYS A 187 -15.99 20.60 6.57
CA LYS A 187 -14.55 20.70 6.27
C LYS A 187 -13.80 21.14 7.53
N ALA A 188 -12.91 20.30 8.05
CA ALA A 188 -12.16 20.60 9.27
C ALA A 188 -11.19 21.77 9.03
N LEU A 189 -11.37 22.87 9.78
CA LEU A 189 -10.53 24.06 9.80
C LEU A 189 -8.99 23.82 9.84
N PRO A 190 -8.46 22.75 10.49
CA PRO A 190 -7.03 22.44 10.48
C PRO A 190 -6.46 22.14 9.08
N SER A 191 -7.27 21.60 8.16
CA SER A 191 -6.84 21.37 6.77
C SER A 191 -6.59 22.68 6.01
N ARG A 192 -7.33 23.76 6.32
CA ARG A 192 -7.09 25.10 5.76
C ARG A 192 -5.79 25.71 6.27
N ILE A 193 -5.48 25.50 7.55
CA ILE A 193 -4.25 26.02 8.17
C ILE A 193 -3.03 25.22 7.73
N TRP A 194 -3.11 23.88 7.67
CA TRP A 194 -2.03 23.03 7.16
C TRP A 194 -1.70 23.31 5.68
N MET A 195 -2.71 23.57 4.84
CA MET A 195 -2.49 24.05 3.48
C MET A 195 -1.81 25.42 3.42
N ALA A 196 -2.07 26.30 4.40
CA ALA A 196 -1.48 27.64 4.45
C ALA A 196 -0.04 27.69 5.00
N THR A 197 0.30 26.85 5.99
CA THR A 197 1.60 26.90 6.69
C THR A 197 2.46 25.63 6.55
N GLY A 198 1.84 24.45 6.61
CA GLY A 198 2.53 23.15 6.56
C GLY A 198 3.02 22.80 5.15
N LYS A 199 2.21 23.05 4.11
CA LYS A 199 2.56 22.73 2.71
C LYS A 199 3.82 23.46 2.24
N ARG A 200 4.05 24.71 2.68
CA ARG A 200 5.26 25.48 2.31
C ARG A 200 6.52 24.96 2.98
N LEU A 201 6.46 24.58 4.25
CA LEU A 201 7.60 24.04 4.98
C LEU A 201 7.92 22.60 4.54
N TYR A 202 6.89 21.79 4.31
CA TYR A 202 6.99 20.46 3.72
C TYR A 202 7.62 20.54 2.32
N ASN A 203 7.08 21.37 1.42
CA ASN A 203 7.63 21.58 0.08
C ASN A 203 9.06 22.16 0.09
N PHE A 204 9.41 22.98 1.08
CA PHE A 204 10.76 23.54 1.22
C PHE A 204 11.77 22.49 1.68
N ILE A 205 11.35 21.57 2.57
CA ILE A 205 12.20 20.47 3.05
C ILE A 205 12.31 19.38 1.98
N THR A 206 11.21 19.01 1.30
CA THR A 206 11.23 18.00 0.24
C THR A 206 12.00 18.53 -0.98
N ARG A 207 11.72 19.73 -1.50
CA ARG A 207 12.46 20.28 -2.66
C ARG A 207 13.95 20.54 -2.44
N ARG A 208 14.44 20.55 -1.19
CA ARG A 208 15.83 20.91 -0.88
C ARG A 208 16.66 19.79 -0.25
N LEU A 209 16.04 18.72 0.26
CA LEU A 209 16.75 17.61 0.90
C LEU A 209 16.40 16.22 0.36
N PHE A 210 15.24 15.99 -0.25
CA PHE A 210 14.85 14.67 -0.76
C PHE A 210 13.98 14.80 -1.98
N ASP A 211 14.47 14.30 -3.11
CA ASP A 211 13.78 14.19 -4.40
C ASP A 211 12.60 13.20 -4.32
N TRP A 212 11.65 13.51 -3.45
CA TRP A 212 10.50 12.71 -3.10
C TRP A 212 9.28 13.36 -3.74
N SER A 213 8.89 12.77 -4.86
CA SER A 213 7.66 13.07 -5.59
C SER A 213 6.48 12.44 -4.82
N ASP A 214 5.62 13.30 -4.26
CA ASP A 214 4.30 12.91 -3.75
C ASP A 214 3.46 12.32 -4.89
N GLY A 215 2.51 11.45 -4.55
CA GLY A 215 1.62 10.74 -5.48
C GLY A 215 0.70 11.59 -6.38
N GLU A 216 0.88 12.92 -6.42
CA GLU A 216 0.37 13.78 -7.51
C GLU A 216 1.07 13.44 -8.86
N GLY A 217 2.29 12.88 -8.85
CA GLY A 217 2.99 12.47 -10.08
C GLY A 217 2.44 11.21 -10.78
N THR A 218 1.41 10.56 -10.21
CA THR A 218 0.81 9.34 -10.79
C THR A 218 -0.06 9.67 -12.01
N GLU A 219 -0.92 10.69 -11.90
CA GLU A 219 -1.76 11.16 -13.01
C GLU A 219 -0.88 11.78 -14.09
N ASP A 220 0.11 12.59 -13.71
CA ASP A 220 1.05 13.22 -14.64
C ASP A 220 1.79 12.19 -15.52
N ARG A 221 2.26 11.05 -14.97
CA ARG A 221 2.99 10.04 -15.77
C ARG A 221 2.09 9.20 -16.66
N HIS A 222 0.91 8.81 -16.19
CA HIS A 222 -0.06 8.11 -17.03
C HIS A 222 -0.50 8.98 -18.22
N GLU A 223 -0.67 10.28 -18.02
CA GLU A 223 -1.01 11.22 -19.10
C GLU A 223 0.19 11.53 -20.01
N THR A 224 1.37 11.78 -19.45
CA THR A 224 2.56 12.19 -20.22
C THR A 224 3.21 11.02 -20.95
N ASP A 225 3.58 9.96 -20.22
CA ASP A 225 4.31 8.82 -20.79
C ASP A 225 3.36 7.78 -21.38
N GLY A 226 2.15 7.66 -20.85
CA GLY A 226 1.17 6.68 -21.33
C GLY A 226 0.74 6.92 -22.78
N ALA A 227 0.60 8.18 -23.20
CA ALA A 227 0.27 8.52 -24.59
C ALA A 227 1.39 8.08 -25.56
N GLU A 228 2.65 8.27 -25.19
CA GLU A 228 3.79 7.87 -26.01
C GLU A 228 3.96 6.34 -26.03
N ILE A 229 3.78 5.66 -24.90
CA ILE A 229 3.77 4.19 -24.85
C ILE A 229 2.66 3.64 -25.74
N ALA A 230 1.45 4.19 -25.66
CA ALA A 230 0.33 3.79 -26.52
C ALA A 230 0.67 3.98 -28.00
N ARG A 231 1.29 5.10 -28.36
CA ARG A 231 1.72 5.38 -29.74
C ARG A 231 2.74 4.35 -30.24
N LEU A 232 3.77 4.05 -29.45
CA LEU A 232 4.81 3.07 -29.80
C LEU A 232 4.21 1.67 -29.99
N LEU A 233 3.32 1.26 -29.09
CA LEU A 233 2.67 -0.06 -29.16
C LEU A 233 1.67 -0.17 -30.31
N GLN A 234 0.90 0.89 -30.59
CA GLN A 234 -0.03 0.91 -31.72
C GLN A 234 0.67 0.83 -33.08
N THR A 235 1.92 1.29 -33.17
CA THR A 235 2.71 1.19 -34.41
C THR A 235 3.29 -0.20 -34.66
N ASP A 236 3.33 -1.08 -33.67
CA ASP A 236 3.83 -2.44 -33.83
C ASP A 236 2.66 -3.44 -34.02
N PRO A 237 2.51 -4.06 -35.21
CA PRO A 237 1.39 -4.96 -35.50
C PRO A 237 1.42 -6.26 -34.67
N ARG A 238 2.51 -6.54 -33.95
CA ARG A 238 2.65 -7.72 -33.10
C ARG A 238 2.04 -7.52 -31.71
N VAL A 239 1.59 -6.31 -31.37
CA VAL A 239 0.95 -5.99 -30.09
C VAL A 239 -0.52 -5.69 -30.34
N SER A 240 -1.40 -6.49 -29.72
CA SER A 240 -2.85 -6.38 -29.94
C SER A 240 -3.55 -5.45 -28.96
N ASP A 241 -3.05 -5.36 -27.72
CA ASP A 241 -3.57 -4.44 -26.70
C ASP A 241 -2.49 -4.17 -25.63
N HIS A 242 -2.74 -3.21 -24.74
CA HIS A 242 -1.86 -2.93 -23.61
C HIS A 242 -2.62 -2.36 -22.41
N ALA A 243 -2.02 -2.50 -21.24
CA ALA A 243 -2.50 -1.89 -20.00
C ALA A 243 -1.32 -1.36 -19.20
N LEU A 244 -1.53 -0.22 -18.53
CA LEU A 244 -0.54 0.43 -17.69
C LEU A 244 -0.92 0.29 -16.23
N ALA A 245 0.05 -0.05 -15.39
CA ALA A 245 -0.09 -0.02 -13.94
C ALA A 245 1.05 0.81 -13.33
N SER A 246 0.71 1.67 -12.39
CA SER A 246 1.70 2.40 -11.61
C SER A 246 2.17 1.57 -10.42
N PHE A 247 3.44 1.74 -10.05
CA PHE A 247 4.01 1.12 -8.85
C PHE A 247 5.04 2.04 -8.20
N ALA A 248 5.30 1.83 -6.90
CA ALA A 248 6.26 2.65 -6.17
C ALA A 248 7.70 2.27 -6.53
N LEU A 249 8.50 3.26 -6.97
CA LEU A 249 9.94 3.11 -7.16
C LEU A 249 10.71 3.57 -5.92
N PRO A 250 11.60 2.74 -5.35
CA PRO A 250 12.47 3.12 -4.25
C PRO A 250 13.29 4.39 -4.58
N GLY A 251 12.95 5.52 -3.93
CA GLY A 251 13.70 6.78 -4.07
C GLY A 251 13.57 7.50 -5.42
N LYS A 252 12.64 7.09 -6.31
CA LYS A 252 12.41 7.73 -7.62
C LYS A 252 10.93 8.07 -7.90
N GLY A 253 10.06 8.03 -6.87
CA GLY A 253 8.64 8.35 -7.02
C GLY A 253 7.83 7.18 -7.57
N VAL A 254 7.03 7.44 -8.62
CA VAL A 254 6.12 6.47 -9.25
C VAL A 254 6.72 5.98 -10.57
N GLY A 255 6.80 4.66 -10.71
CA GLY A 255 7.16 3.98 -11.95
C GLY A 255 5.94 3.46 -12.69
N LEU A 256 6.11 3.20 -13.98
CA LEU A 256 5.14 2.61 -14.87
C LEU A 256 5.53 1.17 -15.21
N TYR A 257 4.52 0.31 -15.21
CA TYR A 257 4.60 -1.07 -15.65
C TYR A 257 3.63 -1.25 -16.81
N THR A 258 4.18 -1.51 -17.99
CA THR A 258 3.41 -1.83 -19.19
C THR A 258 3.21 -3.34 -19.33
N PHE A 259 1.95 -3.76 -19.38
CA PHE A 259 1.56 -5.10 -19.82
C PHE A 259 1.14 -4.99 -21.27
N ALA A 260 1.73 -5.78 -22.16
CA ALA A 260 1.38 -5.78 -23.58
C ALA A 260 0.83 -7.15 -23.96
N GLU A 261 -0.35 -7.19 -24.59
CA GLU A 261 -0.92 -8.42 -25.13
C GLU A 261 -0.19 -8.77 -26.44
N THR A 262 0.73 -9.73 -26.37
CA THR A 262 1.65 -10.06 -27.46
C THR A 262 2.35 -11.42 -27.24
N ASN A 263 2.87 -11.98 -28.33
CA ASN A 263 3.71 -13.19 -28.34
C ASN A 263 5.21 -12.89 -28.54
N ILE A 264 5.60 -11.62 -28.65
CA ILE A 264 7.03 -11.26 -28.76
C ILE A 264 7.75 -11.49 -27.43
N SER A 265 9.08 -11.64 -27.49
CA SER A 265 9.87 -11.83 -26.30
C SER A 265 9.87 -10.59 -25.41
N GLN A 266 10.22 -10.76 -24.14
CA GLN A 266 10.36 -9.65 -23.21
C GLN A 266 11.43 -8.65 -23.66
N ASP A 267 12.52 -9.14 -24.26
CA ASP A 267 13.61 -8.31 -24.75
C ASP A 267 13.19 -7.50 -25.98
N ASP A 268 12.39 -8.09 -26.87
CA ASP A 268 11.80 -7.37 -28.01
C ASP A 268 10.82 -6.28 -27.53
N LEU A 269 9.95 -6.60 -26.57
CA LEU A 269 9.04 -5.61 -25.99
C LEU A 269 9.81 -4.49 -25.26
N ARG A 270 10.92 -4.84 -24.61
CA ARG A 270 11.83 -3.86 -23.99
C ARG A 270 12.54 -2.97 -25.02
N ALA A 271 12.88 -3.51 -26.19
CA ALA A 271 13.44 -2.71 -27.28
C ALA A 271 12.43 -1.71 -27.85
N LEU A 272 11.13 -2.04 -27.82
CA LEU A 272 10.04 -1.14 -28.24
C LEU A 272 9.76 -0.03 -27.23
N ILE A 273 9.85 -0.33 -25.92
CA ILE A 273 9.54 0.63 -24.86
C ILE A 273 10.80 0.91 -24.01
N PRO A 274 11.43 2.08 -24.22
CA PRO A 274 12.56 2.53 -23.41
C PRO A 274 12.25 2.51 -21.91
N GLU A 275 13.25 2.16 -21.10
CA GLU A 275 13.13 2.13 -19.62
C GLU A 275 12.76 3.51 -19.05
N THR A 276 13.06 4.60 -19.76
CA THR A 276 12.69 5.97 -19.38
C THR A 276 11.18 6.21 -19.41
N LEU A 277 10.45 5.53 -20.30
CA LEU A 277 8.98 5.64 -20.41
C LEU A 277 8.26 4.67 -19.48
N SER A 278 8.76 3.45 -19.37
CA SER A 278 8.17 2.42 -18.51
C SER A 278 9.26 1.56 -17.92
N GLU A 279 9.43 1.59 -16.60
CA GLU A 279 10.49 0.86 -15.92
C GLU A 279 10.30 -0.65 -16.02
N ARG A 280 9.06 -1.12 -16.24
CA ARG A 280 8.75 -2.55 -16.38
C ARG A 280 7.87 -2.81 -17.58
N VAL A 281 8.18 -3.87 -18.33
CA VAL A 281 7.38 -4.29 -19.49
C VAL A 281 7.23 -5.78 -19.44
N GLN A 282 6.02 -6.30 -19.61
CA GLN A 282 5.78 -7.73 -19.59
C GLN A 282 4.90 -8.10 -20.78
N PRO A 283 5.38 -9.00 -21.66
CA PRO A 283 4.53 -9.60 -22.66
C PRO A 283 3.55 -10.54 -21.96
N VAL A 284 2.28 -10.46 -22.36
CA VAL A 284 1.19 -11.25 -21.83
C VAL A 284 0.49 -11.92 -23.00
N ALA A 285 0.30 -13.23 -22.95
CA ALA A 285 -0.36 -13.96 -24.04
C ALA A 285 -1.85 -13.55 -24.19
N ARG A 286 -2.52 -13.21 -23.09
CA ARG A 286 -3.90 -12.73 -23.07
C ARG A 286 -4.13 -11.79 -21.89
N MET A 287 -4.62 -10.58 -22.14
CA MET A 287 -4.88 -9.60 -21.08
C MET A 287 -6.07 -10.04 -20.22
N PRO A 288 -5.98 -9.98 -18.88
CA PRO A 288 -7.14 -10.23 -18.01
C PRO A 288 -8.17 -9.13 -18.22
N ARG A 289 -9.45 -9.50 -18.38
CA ARG A 289 -10.55 -8.57 -18.68
C ARG A 289 -11.75 -8.77 -17.75
N HIS A 290 -12.47 -7.69 -17.50
CA HIS A 290 -13.81 -7.72 -16.90
C HIS A 290 -14.82 -8.32 -17.90
N ALA A 291 -16.02 -8.65 -17.42
CA ALA A 291 -17.10 -9.16 -18.27
C ALA A 291 -17.51 -8.18 -19.39
N ASP A 292 -17.25 -6.88 -19.22
CA ASP A 292 -17.48 -5.84 -20.23
C ASP A 292 -16.33 -5.69 -21.24
N GLY A 293 -15.28 -6.51 -21.14
CA GLY A 293 -14.11 -6.50 -22.03
C GLY A 293 -13.02 -5.51 -21.66
N SER A 294 -13.23 -4.66 -20.65
CA SER A 294 -12.20 -3.74 -20.17
C SER A 294 -11.07 -4.48 -19.44
N PRO A 295 -9.79 -4.06 -19.56
CA PRO A 295 -8.70 -4.70 -18.85
C PRO A 295 -8.87 -4.65 -17.32
N ARG A 296 -8.51 -5.74 -16.63
CA ARG A 296 -8.47 -5.85 -15.15
C ARG A 296 -7.27 -5.09 -14.58
N THR A 297 -7.28 -3.77 -14.73
CA THR A 297 -6.21 -2.89 -14.24
C THR A 297 -6.05 -2.96 -12.72
N ASP A 298 -7.11 -3.31 -12.00
CA ASP A 298 -7.10 -3.65 -10.58
C ASP A 298 -6.12 -4.79 -10.27
N LEU A 299 -6.19 -5.91 -11.00
CA LEU A 299 -5.31 -7.07 -10.82
C LEU A 299 -3.88 -6.79 -11.28
N LEU A 300 -3.73 -6.07 -12.40
CA LEU A 300 -2.42 -5.68 -12.92
C LEU A 300 -1.68 -4.74 -11.96
N ALA A 301 -2.41 -3.85 -11.27
CA ALA A 301 -1.83 -2.99 -10.24
C ALA A 301 -1.30 -3.80 -9.04
N LEU A 302 -1.98 -4.88 -8.64
CA LEU A 302 -1.48 -5.77 -7.59
C LEU A 302 -0.23 -6.52 -8.03
N ILE A 303 -0.18 -6.99 -9.27
CA ILE A 303 1.02 -7.60 -9.85
C ILE A 303 2.17 -6.58 -9.84
N ALA A 304 1.94 -5.36 -10.33
CA ALA A 304 2.96 -4.32 -10.38
C ALA A 304 3.46 -3.91 -8.98
N ALA A 305 2.57 -3.90 -8.00
CA ALA A 305 2.88 -3.60 -6.60
C ALA A 305 3.43 -4.81 -5.80
N ASN A 306 3.63 -5.97 -6.44
CA ASN A 306 4.06 -7.22 -5.82
C ASN A 306 3.18 -7.67 -4.63
N ARG A 307 1.86 -7.48 -4.75
CA ARG A 307 0.86 -7.85 -3.74
C ARG A 307 0.30 -9.26 -3.99
N LEU A 308 1.16 -10.27 -3.91
CA LEU A 308 0.79 -11.66 -4.22
C LEU A 308 -0.34 -12.21 -3.34
N ASP A 309 -0.34 -11.83 -2.05
CA ASP A 309 -1.37 -12.26 -1.11
C ASP A 309 -2.76 -11.72 -1.49
N GLU A 310 -2.81 -10.50 -2.02
CA GLU A 310 -4.06 -9.88 -2.47
C GLU A 310 -4.56 -10.51 -3.77
N LEU A 311 -3.64 -10.98 -4.62
CA LEU A 311 -3.97 -11.77 -5.82
C LEU A 311 -4.47 -13.17 -5.47
N GLU A 312 -3.86 -13.82 -4.47
CA GLU A 312 -4.31 -15.12 -3.97
C GLU A 312 -5.74 -15.01 -3.42
N LEU A 313 -6.01 -14.00 -2.59
CA LEU A 313 -7.37 -13.72 -2.11
C LEU A 313 -8.37 -13.40 -3.24
N ALA A 314 -7.91 -12.80 -4.34
CA ALA A 314 -8.76 -12.57 -5.51
C ALA A 314 -9.07 -13.88 -6.24
N CYS A 315 -8.09 -14.77 -6.41
CA CYS A 315 -8.26 -16.11 -6.97
C CYS A 315 -9.16 -17.01 -6.11
N ASP A 316 -9.09 -16.90 -4.79
CA ASP A 316 -9.96 -17.67 -3.88
C ASP A 316 -11.43 -17.25 -4.03
N ARG A 317 -11.68 -15.97 -4.30
CA ARG A 317 -13.03 -15.42 -4.52
C ARG A 317 -13.58 -15.75 -5.90
N ASP A 318 -12.70 -15.84 -6.88
CA ASP A 318 -13.03 -16.12 -8.28
C ASP A 318 -12.01 -17.12 -8.84
N PRO A 319 -12.31 -18.44 -8.73
CA PRO A 319 -11.39 -19.50 -9.14
C PRO A 319 -10.97 -19.44 -10.61
N ASP A 320 -11.77 -18.80 -11.47
CA ASP A 320 -11.47 -18.64 -12.89
C ASP A 320 -10.32 -17.65 -13.14
N LEU A 321 -9.99 -16.79 -12.16
CA LEU A 321 -8.83 -15.89 -12.23
C LEU A 321 -7.50 -16.63 -12.06
N GLY A 322 -7.48 -17.74 -11.33
CA GLY A 322 -6.25 -18.47 -11.00
C GLY A 322 -5.44 -18.87 -12.24
N PRO A 323 -6.01 -19.64 -13.19
CA PRO A 323 -5.32 -20.04 -14.42
C PRO A 323 -4.90 -18.84 -15.29
N MET A 324 -5.68 -17.77 -15.27
CA MET A 324 -5.41 -16.55 -16.03
C MET A 324 -4.23 -15.76 -15.46
N LEU A 325 -4.16 -15.61 -14.13
CA LEU A 325 -3.15 -14.82 -13.45
C LEU A 325 -1.84 -15.57 -13.25
N ALA A 326 -1.86 -16.91 -13.15
CA ALA A 326 -0.67 -17.74 -12.95
C ALA A 326 0.51 -17.38 -13.87
N PRO A 327 0.36 -17.29 -15.22
CA PRO A 327 1.47 -16.90 -16.09
C PRO A 327 1.94 -15.45 -15.88
N LEU A 328 1.02 -14.52 -15.58
CA LEU A 328 1.38 -13.12 -15.30
C LEU A 328 2.17 -12.99 -14.00
N ILE A 329 1.74 -13.72 -12.96
CA ILE A 329 2.44 -13.79 -11.67
C ILE A 329 3.81 -14.39 -11.89
N ALA A 330 3.94 -15.51 -12.60
CA ALA A 330 5.24 -16.15 -12.85
C ALA A 330 6.22 -15.25 -13.63
N GLY A 331 5.72 -14.44 -14.56
CA GLY A 331 6.52 -13.52 -15.38
C GLY A 331 6.72 -12.11 -14.81
N ARG A 332 6.23 -11.82 -13.60
CA ARG A 332 6.29 -10.48 -13.00
C ARG A 332 7.74 -10.03 -12.78
N GLN A 333 8.01 -8.74 -12.97
CA GLN A 333 9.35 -8.16 -12.85
C GLN A 333 9.53 -7.38 -11.54
N ASN A 334 9.21 -8.02 -10.42
CA ASN A 334 9.21 -7.35 -9.12
C ASN A 334 10.58 -7.38 -8.43
N LEU A 335 10.74 -6.52 -7.42
CA LEU A 335 12.00 -6.37 -6.68
C LEU A 335 12.49 -7.69 -6.05
N THR A 336 11.56 -8.52 -5.58
CA THR A 336 11.86 -9.84 -5.00
C THR A 336 12.59 -10.75 -6.01
N ASP A 337 12.11 -10.81 -7.24
CA ASP A 337 12.65 -11.69 -8.28
C ASP A 337 14.08 -11.29 -8.69
N ARG A 338 14.42 -10.00 -8.57
CA ARG A 338 15.78 -9.51 -8.83
C ARG A 338 16.78 -9.80 -7.73
N ILE A 339 16.32 -9.83 -6.47
CA ILE A 339 17.17 -10.06 -5.31
C ILE A 339 17.40 -11.55 -5.10
N LEU A 340 16.37 -12.39 -5.27
CA LEU A 340 16.50 -13.85 -5.11
C LEU A 340 17.20 -14.55 -6.28
N ARG A 341 17.32 -13.89 -7.44
CA ARG A 341 18.09 -14.39 -8.59
C ARG A 341 19.56 -13.98 -8.58
N ARG A 342 20.03 -13.24 -7.56
CA ARG A 342 21.44 -12.89 -7.35
C ARG A 342 22.05 -13.78 -6.28
#